data_AF-A0A1V5QPD3-F1
#
_entry.id   AF-A0A1V5QPD3-F1
#
_cell.length_a   1.000
_cell.length_b   1.000
_cell.length_c   1.000
_cell.angle_alpha   90.00
_cell.angle_beta   90.00
_cell.angle_gamma   90.00
#
_symmetry.space_group_name_H-M   'P 1'
#
loop_
_entity.id
_entity.type
_entity.pdbx_description
1 polymer ?
#
loop_
_entity_poly.entity_id
_entity_poly.type
_entity_poly.pdbx_seq_one_letter_code
_entity_poly.pdbx_strand_id
1 'polypeptide(L)'
;MVNCIILGRAEAFAYKKGILASAVDGFSMGIGFTLSLMAMALLRESLGNGSLFGMPIFGDRYVPMLGMILPPGAFLTMGVLMAFTVFVNKKTAKK
;
A
#
# COMPACT_ATOMS: atom_id res chain seq x y z
N MET A 1 -14.91 14.33 4.03
CA MET A 1 -14.16 13.07 4.18
C MET A 1 -14.93 11.97 3.45
N VAL A 2 -14.40 11.42 2.35
CA VAL A 2 -15.09 10.39 1.53
C VAL A 2 -14.23 9.13 1.33
N ASN A 3 -13.26 8.89 2.22
CA ASN A 3 -12.43 7.70 2.11
C ASN A 3 -13.29 6.45 2.39
N CYS A 4 -13.51 5.67 1.34
CA CYS A 4 -14.39 4.51 1.35
C CYS A 4 -13.97 3.44 2.38
N ILE A 5 -12.66 3.32 2.69
CA ILE A 5 -12.20 2.33 3.68
C ILE A 5 -12.60 2.69 5.10
N ILE A 6 -12.63 3.99 5.42
CA ILE A 6 -12.97 4.48 6.76
C ILE A 6 -14.48 4.40 6.96
N LEU A 7 -15.26 4.86 5.97
CA LEU A 7 -16.72 4.72 5.98
C LEU A 7 -17.13 3.25 6.09
N GLY A 8 -16.59 2.38 5.22
CA GLY A 8 -16.87 0.95 5.19
C GLY A 8 -16.59 0.21 6.51
N ARG A 9 -15.53 0.59 7.23
CA ARG A 9 -15.23 0.01 8.55
C ARG A 9 -16.07 0.61 9.68
N ALA A 10 -16.39 1.90 9.60
CA ALA A 10 -17.27 2.54 10.57
C ALA A 10 -18.69 1.94 10.53
N GLU A 11 -19.24 1.72 9.34
CA GLU A 11 -20.56 1.13 9.16
C GLU A 11 -20.59 -0.37 9.50
N ALA A 12 -19.56 -1.15 9.15
CA ALA A 12 -19.54 -2.59 9.38
C ALA A 12 -19.13 -3.01 10.80
N PHE A 13 -18.21 -2.28 11.45
CA PHE A 13 -17.58 -2.71 12.70
C PHE A 13 -17.92 -1.80 13.89
N ALA A 14 -17.80 -0.48 13.74
CA ALA A 14 -18.04 0.46 14.84
C ALA A 14 -19.51 0.51 15.27
N TYR A 15 -20.45 0.24 14.37
CA TYR A 15 -21.88 0.16 14.69
C TYR A 15 -22.26 -1.06 15.56
N LYS A 16 -21.48 -2.15 15.51
CA LYS A 16 -21.83 -3.43 16.16
C LYS A 16 -20.90 -3.83 17.31
N LYS A 17 -19.78 -3.13 17.54
CA LYS A 17 -18.75 -3.48 18.54
C LYS A 17 -18.50 -2.33 19.51
N GLY A 18 -18.03 -2.65 20.71
CA GLY A 18 -17.71 -1.66 21.75
C GLY A 18 -16.52 -0.75 21.40
N ILE A 19 -16.42 0.40 22.08
CA ILE A 19 -15.43 1.46 21.82
C ILE A 19 -13.99 0.94 21.75
N LEU A 20 -13.58 0.10 22.70
CA LEU A 20 -12.21 -0.43 22.75
C LEU A 20 -11.88 -1.33 21.55
N ALA A 21 -12.82 -2.17 21.12
CA ALA A 21 -12.63 -3.03 19.95
C ALA A 21 -12.56 -2.22 18.66
N SER A 22 -13.40 -1.19 18.52
CA SER A 22 -13.42 -0.28 17.37
C SER A 22 -12.16 0.59 17.30
N ALA A 23 -11.59 0.99 18.44
CA ALA A 23 -10.33 1.72 18.49
C ALA A 23 -9.14 0.87 17.98
N VAL A 24 -9.07 -0.40 18.38
CA VAL A 24 -8.03 -1.32 17.91
C VAL A 24 -8.18 -1.64 16.41
N ASP A 25 -9.41 -1.77 15.92
CA ASP A 25 -9.68 -1.94 14.48
C ASP A 25 -9.24 -0.72 13.66
N GLY A 26 -9.58 0.49 14.10
CA GLY A 26 -9.15 1.73 13.44
C GLY A 26 -7.62 1.88 13.42
N PHE A 27 -6.95 1.54 14.52
CA PHE A 27 -5.50 1.60 14.63
C PHE A 27 -4.79 0.60 13.71
N SER A 28 -5.25 -0.66 13.71
CA SER A 28 -4.69 -1.70 12.84
C SER A 28 -4.94 -1.43 11.36
N MET A 29 -6.13 -0.94 10.99
CA MET A 29 -6.43 -0.51 9.62
C MET A 29 -5.56 0.66 9.18
N GLY A 30 -5.36 1.65 10.06
CA GLY A 30 -4.45 2.76 9.79
C GLY A 30 -3.03 2.30 9.52
N ILE A 31 -2.47 1.46 10.40
CA ILE A 31 -1.10 0.92 10.25
C ILE A 31 -0.98 0.09 8.97
N GLY A 32 -1.93 -0.81 8.70
CA GLY A 32 -1.90 -1.63 7.48
C GLY A 32 -1.96 -0.77 6.21
N PHE A 33 -2.80 0.28 6.22
CA PHE A 33 -2.91 1.20 5.10
C PHE A 33 -1.62 1.99 4.88
N THR A 34 -1.02 2.56 5.94
CA THR A 34 0.26 3.27 5.83
C THR A 34 1.40 2.37 5.36
N LEU A 35 1.48 1.13 5.85
CA LEU A 35 2.50 0.16 5.39
C LEU A 35 2.33 -0.19 3.91
N SER A 36 1.09 -0.39 3.46
CA SER A 36 0.83 -0.67 2.04
C SER A 36 1.19 0.51 1.14
N LEU A 37 0.84 1.73 1.54
CA LEU A 37 1.20 2.95 0.82
C LEU A 37 2.72 3.18 0.80
N MET A 38 3.40 2.90 1.91
CA MET A 38 4.85 3.02 1.99
C MET A 38 5.54 2.03 1.05
N ALA A 39 5.12 0.76 1.04
CA ALA A 39 5.67 -0.24 0.13
C ALA A 39 5.42 0.14 -1.34
N MET A 40 4.22 0.64 -1.66
CA MET A 40 3.92 1.17 -2.99
C MET A 40 4.79 2.37 -3.36
N ALA A 41 4.97 3.32 -2.44
CA ALA A 41 5.77 4.51 -2.66
C ALA A 41 7.23 4.15 -2.95
N LEU A 42 7.82 3.23 -2.18
CA LEU A 42 9.20 2.77 -2.40
C LEU A 42 9.39 2.15 -3.78
N LEU A 43 8.45 1.30 -4.23
CA LEU A 43 8.50 0.71 -5.57
C LEU A 43 8.30 1.76 -6.66
N ARG A 44 7.43 2.74 -6.45
CA ARG A 44 7.15 3.80 -7.44
C ARG A 44 8.24 4.86 -7.49
N GLU A 45 8.90 5.16 -6.39
CA GLU A 45 10.01 6.12 -6.33
C GLU A 45 11.26 5.53 -7.00
N SER A 46 11.57 4.27 -6.68
CA SER A 46 12.69 3.54 -7.28
C SER A 46 12.52 3.31 -8.78
N LEU A 47 11.32 2.95 -9.25
CA LEU A 47 11.04 2.69 -10.67
C LEU A 47 10.60 3.92 -11.47
N GLY A 48 10.07 4.95 -10.80
CA GLY A 48 9.63 6.17 -11.46
C GLY A 48 10.75 7.18 -11.62
N ASN A 49 11.49 7.45 -10.54
CA ASN A 49 12.50 8.51 -10.49
C ASN A 49 13.94 7.98 -10.32
N GLY A 50 14.14 6.66 -10.21
CA GLY A 50 15.47 6.07 -10.02
C GLY A 50 16.10 6.44 -8.67
N SER A 51 15.29 6.90 -7.72
CA SER A 51 15.69 7.48 -6.44
C SER A 51 14.98 6.76 -5.30
N LEU A 52 15.57 6.82 -4.12
CA LEU A 52 15.05 6.22 -2.90
C LEU A 52 15.26 7.22 -1.76
N PHE A 53 14.17 7.68 -1.15
CA PHE A 53 14.18 8.75 -0.16
C PHE A 53 14.87 10.03 -0.67
N GLY A 54 14.72 10.34 -1.96
CA GLY A 54 15.36 11.49 -2.60
C GLY A 54 16.85 11.32 -2.92
N MET A 55 17.49 10.20 -2.56
CA MET A 55 18.86 9.88 -3.01
C MET A 55 18.84 9.13 -4.35
N PRO A 56 19.47 9.67 -5.41
CA PRO A 56 19.53 9.00 -6.71
C PRO A 56 20.40 7.74 -6.60
N ILE A 57 19.80 6.57 -6.88
CA ILE A 57 20.50 5.27 -6.80
C ILE A 57 20.87 4.78 -8.20
N PHE A 58 20.02 5.07 -9.19
CA PHE A 58 20.37 4.91 -10.59
C PHE A 58 21.03 6.20 -11.07
N GLY A 59 22.29 6.12 -11.50
CA GLY A 59 23.08 7.29 -11.93
C GLY A 59 22.45 8.08 -13.08
N ASP A 60 23.11 9.17 -13.50
CA ASP A 60 22.68 10.21 -14.45
C ASP A 60 21.99 9.78 -15.77
N ARG A 61 22.00 8.50 -16.13
CA ARG A 61 21.37 7.95 -17.34
C ARG A 61 20.00 7.30 -17.10
N TYR A 62 19.44 7.41 -15.89
CA TYR A 62 18.10 6.88 -15.63
C TYR A 62 17.05 7.73 -16.33
N VAL A 63 16.38 7.16 -17.34
CA VAL A 63 15.22 7.80 -17.96
C VAL A 63 14.02 7.56 -17.05
N PRO A 64 13.47 8.60 -16.39
CA PRO A 64 12.37 8.41 -15.46
C PRO A 64 11.16 7.82 -16.19
N MET A 65 10.65 6.71 -15.67
CA MET A 65 9.51 6.02 -16.24
C MET A 65 8.21 6.73 -15.82
N LEU A 66 7.86 7.80 -16.54
CA LEU A 66 6.65 8.61 -16.32
C LEU A 66 5.36 7.76 -16.24
N GLY A 67 5.31 6.62 -16.93
CA GLY A 67 4.20 5.67 -16.86
C GLY A 67 3.96 5.08 -15.46
N MET A 68 5.01 4.98 -14.62
CA MET A 68 4.92 4.47 -13.24
C MET A 68 4.39 5.54 -12.26
N ILE A 69 4.55 6.82 -12.61
CA ILE A 69 4.09 7.99 -11.83
C ILE A 69 2.60 8.28 -12.12
N LEU A 70 2.13 7.95 -13.32
CA LEU A 70 0.73 8.11 -13.72
C LEU A 70 -0.18 7.06 -13.03
N PRO A 71 -1.52 7.26 -12.93
CA PRO A 71 -2.45 6.29 -12.36
C PRO A 71 -2.31 4.84 -12.87
N PRO A 72 -2.04 4.55 -14.16
CA PRO A 72 -1.82 3.16 -14.61
C PRO A 72 -0.67 2.45 -13.88
N GLY A 73 0.39 3.16 -13.52
CA GLY A 73 1.50 2.61 -12.73
C GLY A 73 1.09 2.24 -11.30
N ALA A 74 0.16 2.99 -10.69
CA ALA A 74 -0.38 2.68 -9.37
C ALA A 74 -1.21 1.38 -9.37
N PHE A 75 -2.01 1.14 -10.41
CA PHE A 75 -2.78 -0.11 -10.54
C PHE A 75 -1.87 -1.33 -10.77
N LEU A 76 -0.84 -1.18 -11.61
CA LEU A 76 0.13 -2.25 -11.85
C LEU A 76 0.87 -2.64 -10.56
N THR A 77 1.37 -1.64 -9.83
CA THR A 77 2.08 -1.86 -8.56
C THR A 77 1.18 -2.49 -7.49
N MET A 78 -0.09 -2.07 -7.38
CA MET A 78 -1.09 -2.73 -6.53
C MET A 78 -1.24 -4.21 -6.89
N GLY A 79 -1.40 -4.53 -8.18
CA GLY A 79 -1.57 -5.90 -8.65
C GLY A 79 -0.38 -6.80 -8.32
N VAL A 80 0.84 -6.29 -8.51
CA VAL A 80 2.09 -7.02 -8.17
C VAL A 80 2.23 -7.23 -6.66
N LEU A 81 1.96 -6.21 -5.84
CA LEU A 81 1.96 -6.34 -4.39
C LEU A 81 0.90 -7.33 -3.90
N MET A 82 -0.29 -7.32 -4.49
CA MET A 82 -1.34 -8.28 -4.16
C MET A 82 -0.94 -9.71 -4.53
N ALA A 83 -0.35 -9.93 -5.70
CA ALA A 83 0.18 -11.23 -6.10
C ALA A 83 1.28 -11.71 -5.13
N PHE A 84 2.17 -10.81 -4.71
CA PHE A 84 3.23 -11.11 -3.75
C PHE A 84 2.65 -11.52 -2.38
N THR A 85 1.70 -10.76 -1.84
CA THR A 85 1.07 -11.09 -0.55
C THR A 85 0.31 -12.42 -0.60
N VAL A 86 -0.40 -12.73 -1.69
CA VAL A 86 -1.06 -14.04 -1.88
C VAL A 86 -0.02 -15.16 -1.97
N PHE A 87 1.10 -14.93 -2.65
CA PHE A 87 2.18 -15.91 -2.75
C PHE A 87 2.84 -16.20 -1.40
N VAL A 88 3.14 -15.16 -0.62
CA VAL A 88 3.67 -15.31 0.74
C VAL A 88 2.67 -16.04 1.64
N ASN A 89 1.40 -15.66 1.61
CA ASN A 89 0.34 -16.33 2.38
C ASN A 89 0.21 -17.82 1.99
N LYS A 90 0.29 -18.16 0.71
CA LYS A 90 0.30 -19.57 0.26
C LYS A 90 1.48 -20.36 0.81
N LYS A 91 2.66 -19.75 0.94
CA LYS A 91 3.82 -20.41 1.55
C LYS A 91 3.66 -20.60 3.05
N THR A 92 3.10 -19.62 3.75
CA THR A 92 2.85 -19.69 5.19
C THR A 92 1.73 -20.68 5.53
N ALA A 93 0.69 -20.78 4.70
CA ALA A 93 -0.43 -21.70 4.90
C ALA A 93 -0.12 -23.17 4.54
N LYS A 94 1.00 -23.42 3.85
CA LYS A 94 1.45 -24.77 3.47
C LYS A 94 2.44 -25.37 4.47
N LYS A 95 2.68 -24.69 5.60
CA LYS A 95 3.51 -25.13 6.72
C LYS A 95 2.62 -25.47 7.90
#